data_AF-A0A832HZG4-F1
#
_entry.id   AF-A0A832HZG4-F1
#
_cell.length_a   1.000
_cell.length_b   1.000
_cell.length_c   1.000
_cell.angle_alpha   90.00
_cell.angle_beta   90.00
_cell.angle_gamma   90.00
#
_symmetry.space_group_name_H-M   'P 1'
#
loop_
_entity.id
_entity.type
_entity.pdbx_description
1 polymer ?
#
loop_
_entity_poly.entity_id
_entity_poly.type
_entity_poly.pdbx_seq_one_letter_code
_entity_poly.pdbx_strand_id
1 'polypeptide(L)'
;MAARQRTPAAATDLGDGVALTPARDAAARFVVRRSAAPRRGPARRAGRGTAAARPPALDGALRATGARIVKTIEFSAWRRAPVRRGATRRAPAPVASVEVQTGPDEAAIVLREAPDGTVTWVYPEGPRATRPRAPAAARAGRTWRFPIAPPPARSAPARAGRAPRRAAAPAMAAGFVIKVIVFKVVSWAAAELLEHLVRRHERRRMKEGLKAVGPAGFPAPGDAPLDALPDARNGRMLVFIHGTFSDSRGAFSDLDAATLTGLRARYPGGIYAFDHFSVSRSPLENAQAFYDRLLRVPGPYEVDLVCHSRGGLVARAIAEMNRQPSVAIRNVVLVGTPNAGTPLADPRRLEQCLELMTNLVGLMPRFAGLFAIEWILGAVQWVAAQGVGNLPGLVPQAPDSEFLRRLNDSATSAPNARYAAITADYEPDTGLLAKLRDHGMDALMGAPNDLVVPTASVLTVDPGADPPALVATRIFKFSGARVFHGNFFEQPETRDFLRAVLT
;
A
#
# COMPACT_ATOMS: atom_id res chain seq x y z
N MET A 1 55.28 -10.90 1.94
CA MET A 1 54.19 -10.73 2.91
C MET A 1 52.99 -11.57 2.47
N ALA A 2 52.76 -12.71 3.12
CA ALA A 2 51.64 -13.59 2.81
C ALA A 2 50.32 -12.94 3.28
N ALA A 3 49.39 -12.71 2.35
CA ALA A 3 48.03 -12.31 2.67
C ALA A 3 47.38 -13.44 3.45
N ARG A 4 47.18 -13.26 4.77
CA ARG A 4 46.34 -14.15 5.57
C ARG A 4 44.93 -14.15 4.97
N GLN A 5 44.59 -15.17 4.18
CA GLN A 5 43.21 -15.49 3.85
C GLN A 5 42.49 -15.83 5.16
N ARG A 6 41.79 -14.85 5.73
CA ARG A 6 40.90 -15.08 6.87
C ARG A 6 39.71 -15.91 6.39
N THR A 7 39.50 -17.05 7.04
CA THR A 7 38.40 -17.99 6.82
C THR A 7 37.04 -17.24 6.85
N PRO A 8 36.12 -17.49 5.91
CA PRO A 8 34.76 -16.96 6.02
C PRO A 8 34.12 -17.39 7.35
N ALA A 9 33.34 -16.50 7.98
CA ALA A 9 32.52 -16.86 9.13
C ALA A 9 31.59 -18.02 8.73
N ALA A 10 31.56 -19.10 9.51
CA ALA A 10 30.74 -20.27 9.21
C ALA A 10 29.25 -19.93 9.33
N ALA A 11 28.45 -20.43 8.40
CA ALA A 11 26.99 -20.35 8.49
C ALA A 11 26.51 -21.17 9.68
N THR A 12 25.62 -20.61 10.50
CA THR A 12 24.93 -21.32 11.59
C THR A 12 23.58 -21.78 11.07
N ASP A 13 23.37 -23.09 10.97
CA ASP A 13 22.06 -23.66 10.66
C ASP A 13 21.11 -23.46 11.85
N LEU A 14 19.95 -22.83 11.59
CA LEU A 14 18.93 -22.53 12.60
C LEU A 14 17.71 -23.48 12.49
N GLY A 15 17.76 -24.47 11.60
CA GLY A 15 16.68 -25.39 11.28
C GLY A 15 15.52 -24.76 10.49
N ASP A 16 14.59 -25.59 10.03
CA ASP A 16 13.45 -25.19 9.18
C ASP A 16 13.87 -24.54 7.85
N GLY A 17 15.03 -24.96 7.31
CA GLY A 17 15.61 -24.41 6.09
C GLY A 17 16.22 -23.02 6.25
N VAL A 18 16.40 -22.51 7.48
CA VAL A 18 16.96 -21.17 7.72
C VAL A 18 18.39 -21.27 8.25
N ALA A 19 19.33 -20.61 7.59
CA ALA A 19 20.71 -20.45 8.05
C ALA A 19 21.08 -18.97 8.20
N LEU A 20 21.97 -18.66 9.14
CA LEU A 20 22.47 -17.30 9.38
C LEU A 20 23.98 -17.26 9.31
N THR A 21 24.50 -16.34 8.51
CA THR A 21 25.94 -16.11 8.32
C THR A 21 26.29 -14.69 8.78
N PRO A 22 27.04 -14.51 9.88
CA PRO A 22 27.51 -13.19 10.30
C PRO A 22 28.40 -12.53 9.24
N ALA A 23 28.32 -11.20 9.09
CA ALA A 23 29.24 -10.49 8.20
C ALA A 23 30.66 -10.54 8.77
N ARG A 24 31.67 -10.70 7.89
CA ARG A 24 33.08 -10.90 8.29
C ARG A 24 33.63 -9.82 9.24
N ASP A 25 33.16 -8.58 9.10
CA ASP A 25 33.61 -7.42 9.88
C ASP A 25 32.56 -6.95 10.91
N ALA A 26 31.57 -7.80 11.22
CA ALA A 26 30.53 -7.51 12.19
C ALA A 26 30.54 -8.56 13.31
N ALA A 27 30.41 -8.08 14.55
CA ALA A 27 30.07 -8.90 15.69
C ALA A 27 28.59 -8.67 16.00
N ALA A 28 27.78 -9.73 15.93
CA ALA A 28 26.36 -9.68 16.27
C ALA A 28 26.04 -10.81 17.26
N ARG A 29 25.34 -10.48 18.33
CA ARG A 29 24.75 -11.45 19.26
C ARG A 29 23.28 -11.59 18.91
N PHE A 30 22.83 -12.83 18.78
CA PHE A 30 21.44 -13.13 18.44
C PHE A 30 20.90 -14.29 19.26
N VAL A 31 19.59 -14.28 19.45
CA VAL A 31 18.80 -15.34 20.08
C VAL A 31 17.76 -15.80 19.06
N VAL A 32 17.66 -17.10 18.86
CA VAL A 32 16.69 -17.69 17.92
C VAL A 32 15.48 -18.17 18.70
N ARG A 33 14.29 -17.73 18.29
CA ARG A 33 13.02 -18.20 18.84
C ARG A 33 12.29 -19.02 17.77
N ARG A 34 11.89 -20.24 18.12
CA ARG A 34 10.96 -21.02 17.27
C ARG A 34 9.59 -20.33 17.29
N SER A 35 8.97 -20.21 16.12
CA SER A 35 7.55 -19.83 16.06
C SER A 35 6.73 -20.96 16.67
N ALA A 36 6.17 -20.73 17.86
CA ALA A 36 5.18 -21.65 18.40
C ALA A 36 3.90 -21.58 17.54
N ALA A 37 3.38 -22.73 17.11
CA ALA A 37 1.98 -22.79 16.69
C ALA A 37 1.11 -22.27 17.86
N PRO A 38 0.14 -21.38 17.64
CA PRO A 38 -0.65 -20.85 18.75
C PRO A 38 -1.44 -21.98 19.39
N ARG A 39 -1.14 -22.30 20.65
CA ARG A 39 -1.96 -23.20 21.47
C ARG A 39 -3.32 -22.54 21.71
N ARG A 40 -4.42 -23.26 21.44
CA ARG A 40 -5.75 -22.91 21.93
C ARG A 40 -5.75 -23.08 23.45
N GLY A 41 -5.69 -21.99 24.20
CA GLY A 41 -5.79 -21.99 25.66
C GLY A 41 -5.85 -20.55 26.20
N PRO A 42 -6.53 -20.32 27.34
CA PRO A 42 -6.75 -18.98 27.87
C PRO A 42 -5.41 -18.33 28.27
N ALA A 43 -5.28 -17.04 27.97
CA ALA A 43 -4.06 -16.26 28.12
C ALA A 43 -3.57 -16.25 29.58
N ARG A 44 -2.45 -16.94 29.85
CA ARG A 44 -1.70 -16.74 31.10
C ARG A 44 -0.79 -15.52 30.96
N ARG A 45 -0.95 -14.61 31.92
CA ARG A 45 -0.24 -13.33 32.09
C ARG A 45 1.28 -13.57 32.19
N ALA A 46 2.02 -13.20 31.15
CA ALA A 46 3.49 -13.18 31.14
C ALA A 46 4.01 -11.76 31.44
N GLY A 47 5.11 -11.70 32.18
CA GLY A 47 5.63 -10.53 32.89
C GLY A 47 6.08 -9.34 32.04
N ARG A 48 6.18 -8.20 32.73
CA ARG A 48 6.57 -6.88 32.24
C ARG A 48 7.98 -6.90 31.62
N GLY A 49 8.03 -6.88 30.30
CA GLY A 49 9.18 -6.45 29.50
C GLY A 49 8.64 -5.63 28.34
N THR A 50 9.18 -4.42 28.15
CA THR A 50 8.75 -3.42 27.17
C THR A 50 9.09 -3.82 25.73
N ALA A 51 8.45 -4.88 25.22
CA ALA A 51 8.26 -5.06 23.80
C ALA A 51 7.05 -4.21 23.40
N ALA A 52 7.24 -3.21 22.54
CA ALA A 52 6.12 -2.51 21.93
C ALA A 52 5.16 -3.57 21.37
N ALA A 53 3.92 -3.56 21.86
CA ALA A 53 2.93 -4.53 21.45
C ALA A 53 2.75 -4.40 19.93
N ARG A 54 3.13 -5.45 19.21
CA ARG A 54 2.90 -5.62 17.78
C ARG A 54 1.45 -5.24 17.45
N PRO A 55 1.16 -4.54 16.35
CA PRO A 55 -0.23 -4.34 15.94
C PRO A 55 -0.88 -5.72 15.74
N PRO A 56 -1.91 -6.10 16.50
CA PRO A 56 -2.58 -7.41 16.37
C PRO A 56 -3.11 -7.67 14.94
N ALA A 57 -3.28 -6.61 14.15
CA ALA A 57 -3.68 -6.65 12.74
C ALA A 57 -2.67 -7.37 11.83
N LEU A 58 -1.35 -7.24 12.05
CA LEU A 58 -0.34 -7.81 11.16
C LEU A 58 -0.29 -9.35 11.24
N ASP A 59 -0.46 -9.92 12.42
CA ASP A 59 -0.50 -11.38 12.60
C ASP A 59 -1.75 -12.01 12.00
N GLY A 60 -2.90 -11.33 12.09
CA GLY A 60 -4.12 -11.73 11.39
C GLY A 60 -3.94 -11.73 9.88
N ALA A 61 -3.36 -10.66 9.34
CA ALA A 61 -3.14 -10.49 7.91
C ALA A 61 -2.16 -11.51 7.31
N LEU A 62 -1.05 -11.80 8.00
CA LEU A 62 -0.12 -12.86 7.59
C LEU A 62 -0.82 -14.20 7.42
N ARG A 63 -1.74 -14.55 8.33
CA ARG A 63 -2.55 -15.77 8.22
C ARG A 63 -3.52 -15.70 7.04
N ALA A 64 -4.19 -14.57 6.83
CA ALA A 64 -5.15 -14.38 5.74
C ALA A 64 -4.51 -14.54 4.34
N THR A 65 -3.24 -14.14 4.19
CA THR A 65 -2.50 -14.34 2.93
C THR A 65 -1.91 -15.75 2.78
N GLY A 66 -2.08 -16.64 3.76
CA GLY A 66 -1.43 -17.95 3.78
C GLY A 66 0.08 -17.89 4.02
N ALA A 67 0.59 -16.75 4.50
CA ALA A 67 1.99 -16.59 4.86
C ALA A 67 2.24 -17.16 6.27
N ARG A 68 3.42 -17.73 6.49
CA ARG A 68 3.83 -18.32 7.77
C ARG A 68 5.15 -17.71 8.24
N ILE A 69 5.21 -17.32 9.51
CA ILE A 69 6.49 -16.94 10.14
C ILE A 69 7.22 -18.23 10.52
N VAL A 70 8.29 -18.55 9.79
CA VAL A 70 9.05 -19.79 9.99
C VAL A 70 10.12 -19.64 11.06
N LYS A 71 10.63 -18.43 11.24
CA LYS A 71 11.68 -18.13 12.23
C LYS A 71 11.54 -16.72 12.75
N THR A 72 11.81 -16.53 14.04
CA THR A 72 12.04 -15.20 14.62
C THR A 72 13.46 -15.18 15.19
N ILE A 73 14.27 -14.21 14.76
CA ILE A 73 15.65 -14.04 15.19
C ILE A 73 15.77 -12.67 15.83
N GLU A 74 16.16 -12.65 17.10
CA GLU A 74 16.34 -11.43 17.88
C GLU A 74 17.83 -11.11 17.96
N PHE A 75 18.26 -10.01 17.35
CA PHE A 75 19.59 -9.47 17.50
C PHE A 75 19.63 -8.63 18.76
N SER A 76 20.27 -9.11 19.82
CA SER A 76 20.29 -8.44 21.13
C SER A 76 21.33 -7.33 21.20
N ALA A 77 22.43 -7.45 20.46
CA ALA A 77 23.46 -6.44 20.31
C ALA A 77 24.25 -6.65 19.02
N TRP A 78 24.71 -5.57 18.40
CA TRP A 78 25.57 -5.66 17.22
C TRP A 78 26.60 -4.53 17.19
N ARG A 79 27.71 -4.80 16.51
CA ARG A 79 28.83 -3.89 16.33
C ARG A 79 29.53 -4.16 15.01
N ARG A 80 29.85 -3.08 14.29
CA ARG A 80 30.70 -3.14 13.10
C ARG A 80 32.13 -2.70 13.41
N ALA A 81 33.12 -3.26 12.73
CA ALA A 81 34.47 -2.71 12.74
C ALA A 81 34.47 -1.26 12.22
N PRO A 82 35.27 -0.34 12.80
CA PRO A 82 35.31 1.05 12.38
C PRO A 82 35.74 1.17 10.90
N VAL A 83 34.95 1.90 10.11
CA VAL A 83 35.28 2.23 8.72
C VAL A 83 36.30 3.37 8.70
N ARG A 84 37.33 3.27 7.85
CA ARG A 84 38.35 4.34 7.68
C ARG A 84 37.69 5.66 7.29
N ARG A 85 38.20 6.78 7.84
CA ARG A 85 37.71 8.15 7.59
C ARG A 85 37.67 8.46 6.09
N GLY A 86 36.55 9.03 5.62
CA GLY A 86 36.37 9.49 4.23
C GLY A 86 35.12 8.98 3.52
N ALA A 87 34.37 8.03 4.10
CA ALA A 87 33.13 7.54 3.49
C ALA A 87 31.96 8.50 3.73
N THR A 88 31.32 8.95 2.64
CA THR A 88 30.02 9.63 2.65
C THR A 88 28.96 8.76 3.34
N ARG A 89 27.90 9.38 3.88
CA ARG A 89 26.76 8.72 4.56
C ARG A 89 26.14 7.65 3.65
N ARG A 90 26.67 6.44 3.67
CA ARG A 90 26.18 5.28 2.91
C ARG A 90 25.13 4.54 3.75
N ALA A 91 24.16 3.92 3.10
CA ALA A 91 23.19 3.03 3.74
C ALA A 91 23.88 2.04 4.71
N PRO A 92 23.26 1.70 5.84
CA PRO A 92 23.86 0.79 6.81
C PRO A 92 24.16 -0.55 6.13
N ALA A 93 25.43 -0.96 6.11
CA ALA A 93 25.78 -2.21 5.46
C ALA A 93 25.33 -3.43 6.30
N PRO A 94 25.15 -4.60 5.66
CA PRO A 94 24.69 -5.79 6.35
C PRO A 94 25.61 -6.24 7.49
N VAL A 95 25.02 -6.63 8.62
CA VAL A 95 25.70 -7.26 9.78
C VAL A 95 25.60 -8.77 9.75
N ALA A 96 24.65 -9.32 9.00
CA ALA A 96 24.48 -10.74 8.76
C ALA A 96 23.82 -10.97 7.39
N SER A 97 23.86 -12.21 6.92
CA SER A 97 23.09 -12.72 5.79
C SER A 97 22.23 -13.87 6.29
N VAL A 98 20.94 -13.87 5.97
CA VAL A 98 20.04 -14.98 6.25
C VAL A 98 19.75 -15.72 4.96
N GLU A 99 19.98 -17.02 4.95
CA GLU A 99 19.65 -17.90 3.85
C GLU A 99 18.40 -18.71 4.21
N VAL A 100 17.44 -18.78 3.29
CA VAL A 100 16.17 -19.47 3.49
C VAL A 100 15.95 -20.44 2.35
N GLN A 101 15.89 -21.73 2.65
CA GLN A 101 15.53 -22.80 1.74
C GLN A 101 14.01 -22.96 1.73
N THR A 102 13.40 -22.86 0.55
CA THR A 102 11.95 -23.01 0.35
C THR A 102 11.65 -24.15 -0.61
N GLY A 103 10.41 -24.65 -0.57
CA GLY A 103 9.93 -25.56 -1.61
C GLY A 103 9.92 -24.91 -3.01
N PRO A 104 9.78 -25.71 -4.07
CA PRO A 104 9.75 -25.20 -5.45
C PRO A 104 8.63 -24.19 -5.69
N ASP A 105 7.54 -24.28 -4.91
CA ASP A 105 6.33 -23.44 -4.95
C ASP A 105 6.24 -22.49 -3.75
N GLU A 106 7.37 -22.04 -3.21
CA GLU A 106 7.41 -21.15 -2.04
C GLU A 106 8.44 -20.04 -2.23
N ALA A 107 8.08 -18.84 -1.76
CA ALA A 107 8.96 -17.68 -1.70
C ALA A 107 9.12 -17.21 -0.25
N ALA A 108 10.19 -16.46 0.00
CA ALA A 108 10.50 -15.93 1.31
C ALA A 108 10.64 -14.40 1.27
N ILE A 109 10.29 -13.77 2.38
CA ILE A 109 10.63 -12.38 2.68
C ILE A 109 11.00 -12.26 4.15
N VAL A 110 11.78 -11.25 4.52
CA VAL A 110 12.10 -10.98 5.92
C VAL A 110 11.45 -9.68 6.35
N LEU A 111 10.74 -9.68 7.47
CA LEU A 111 10.25 -8.47 8.15
C LEU A 111 11.19 -8.14 9.30
N ARG A 112 11.83 -6.98 9.25
CA ARG A 112 12.64 -6.44 10.36
C ARG A 112 11.76 -5.52 11.21
N GLU A 113 11.86 -5.66 12.52
CA GLU A 113 11.17 -4.84 13.51
C GLU A 113 12.22 -4.17 14.41
N ALA A 114 12.22 -2.85 14.44
CA ALA A 114 13.08 -2.06 15.30
C ALA A 114 12.47 -1.92 16.72
N PRO A 115 13.26 -1.57 17.75
CA PRO A 115 12.77 -1.45 19.13
C PRO A 115 11.60 -0.48 19.34
N ASP A 116 11.43 0.49 18.44
CA ASP A 116 10.36 1.47 18.48
C ASP A 116 9.06 1.02 17.80
N GLY A 117 9.03 -0.23 17.32
CA GLY A 117 7.89 -0.82 16.60
C GLY A 117 7.90 -0.58 15.09
N THR A 118 8.87 0.15 14.55
CA THR A 118 9.03 0.34 13.10
C THR A 118 9.26 -0.99 12.41
N VAL A 119 8.58 -1.22 11.30
CA VAL A 119 8.77 -2.41 10.48
C VAL A 119 9.36 -2.08 9.11
N THR A 120 10.33 -2.86 8.66
CA THR A 120 10.96 -2.75 7.33
C THR A 120 10.92 -4.10 6.63
N TRP A 121 10.54 -4.12 5.36
CA TRP A 121 10.65 -5.31 4.53
C TRP A 121 12.09 -5.45 4.01
N VAL A 122 12.67 -6.63 4.16
CA VAL A 122 13.98 -7.01 3.65
C VAL A 122 13.77 -7.99 2.52
N TYR A 123 14.10 -7.53 1.32
CA TYR A 123 13.97 -8.27 0.06
C TYR A 123 15.22 -9.12 -0.20
N PRO A 124 15.10 -10.24 -0.93
CA PRO A 124 16.24 -11.09 -1.23
C PRO A 124 17.19 -10.39 -2.21
N GLU A 125 18.48 -10.66 -2.10
CA GLU A 125 19.42 -10.34 -3.19
C GLU A 125 18.95 -11.04 -4.47
N GLY A 126 18.94 -10.31 -5.59
CA GLY A 126 18.39 -10.76 -6.87
C GLY A 126 18.83 -12.18 -7.25
N PRO A 127 18.02 -12.91 -8.03
CA PRO A 127 18.17 -14.34 -8.18
C PRO A 127 19.58 -14.68 -8.68
N ARG A 128 20.34 -15.44 -7.88
CA ARG A 128 21.39 -16.30 -8.43
C ARG A 128 20.66 -17.36 -9.25
N ALA A 129 20.37 -17.02 -10.51
CA ALA A 129 19.93 -17.99 -11.49
C ALA A 129 21.10 -18.96 -11.72
N THR A 130 21.23 -19.99 -10.89
CA THR A 130 21.78 -21.24 -11.40
C THR A 130 20.74 -21.74 -12.39
N ARG A 131 20.94 -21.41 -13.67
CA ARG A 131 20.20 -22.01 -14.78
C ARG A 131 20.20 -23.53 -14.53
N PRO A 132 19.05 -24.17 -14.35
CA PRO A 132 19.04 -25.59 -14.20
C PRO A 132 19.44 -26.21 -15.53
N ARG A 133 20.68 -26.73 -15.60
CA ARG A 133 21.05 -27.72 -16.60
C ARG A 133 20.23 -28.97 -16.25
N ALA A 134 19.13 -29.18 -16.99
CA ALA A 134 18.22 -30.33 -16.99
C ALA A 134 16.83 -30.15 -16.33
N PRO A 135 15.78 -30.79 -16.90
CA PRO A 135 14.39 -30.75 -16.40
C PRO A 135 14.20 -31.22 -14.94
N ALA A 136 15.15 -32.00 -14.39
CA ALA A 136 15.10 -32.52 -13.02
C ALA A 136 15.22 -31.44 -11.94
N ALA A 137 15.83 -30.28 -12.25
CA ALA A 137 16.07 -29.23 -11.28
C ALA A 137 14.88 -28.27 -11.08
N ALA A 138 13.78 -28.43 -11.84
CA ALA A 138 12.51 -27.75 -11.58
C ALA A 138 11.80 -28.23 -10.29
N ARG A 139 12.19 -29.40 -9.75
CA ARG A 139 11.69 -29.95 -8.48
C ARG A 139 12.57 -29.61 -7.26
N ALA A 140 13.74 -29.01 -7.47
CA ALA A 140 14.63 -28.65 -6.37
C ALA A 140 14.12 -27.38 -5.66
N GLY A 141 14.17 -27.38 -4.33
CA GLY A 141 13.86 -26.20 -3.53
C GLY A 141 14.76 -25.00 -3.87
N ARG A 142 14.35 -23.79 -3.46
CA ARG A 142 15.07 -22.55 -3.77
C ARG A 142 15.77 -22.01 -2.54
N THR A 143 16.92 -21.38 -2.72
CA THR A 143 17.61 -20.68 -1.63
C THR A 143 17.55 -19.17 -1.85
N TRP A 144 16.97 -18.48 -0.87
CA TRP A 144 16.82 -17.02 -0.84
C TRP A 144 17.86 -16.44 0.11
N ARG A 145 18.55 -15.37 -0.30
CA ARG A 145 19.58 -14.73 0.51
C ARG A 145 19.16 -13.31 0.87
N PHE A 146 19.07 -13.02 2.17
CA PHE A 146 18.64 -11.72 2.70
C PHE A 146 19.81 -11.02 3.39
N PRO A 147 20.27 -9.87 2.88
CA PRO A 147 21.26 -9.06 3.56
C PRO A 147 20.61 -8.32 4.74
N ILE A 148 20.96 -8.71 5.96
CA ILE A 148 20.40 -8.12 7.17
C ILE A 148 21.25 -6.93 7.58
N ALA A 149 20.78 -5.73 7.22
CA ALA A 149 21.29 -4.48 7.76
C ALA A 149 20.60 -4.11 9.08
N PRO A 150 21.31 -3.51 10.03
CA PRO A 150 20.68 -2.94 11.21
C PRO A 150 19.75 -1.78 10.80
N PRO A 151 18.75 -1.45 11.65
CA PRO A 151 17.94 -0.26 11.42
C PRO A 151 18.84 0.99 11.36
N PRO A 152 18.50 2.00 10.54
CA PRO A 152 19.28 3.23 10.45
C PRO A 152 19.45 3.86 11.83
N ALA A 153 20.66 4.35 12.12
CA ALA A 153 20.95 4.99 13.40
C ALA A 153 20.14 6.28 13.52
N ARG A 154 19.29 6.37 14.55
CA ARG A 154 18.53 7.57 14.88
C ARG A 154 19.48 8.76 15.02
N SER A 155 19.17 9.87 14.37
CA SER A 155 19.78 11.15 14.70
C SER A 155 19.29 11.53 16.09
N ALA A 156 20.12 11.36 17.13
CA ALA A 156 19.81 11.99 18.40
C ALA A 156 19.67 13.51 18.14
N PRO A 157 18.65 14.20 18.69
CA PRO A 157 18.60 15.64 18.60
C PRO A 157 19.92 16.17 19.16
N ALA A 158 20.60 17.03 18.39
CA ALA A 158 21.85 17.63 18.82
C ALA A 158 21.59 18.35 20.14
N ARG A 159 22.01 17.76 21.27
CA ARG A 159 22.07 18.48 22.53
C ARG A 159 23.09 19.59 22.33
N ALA A 160 22.60 20.83 22.20
CA ALA A 160 23.44 22.00 22.15
C ALA A 160 24.36 22.01 23.38
N GLY A 161 25.67 22.16 23.16
CA GLY A 161 26.57 22.66 24.21
C GLY A 161 27.64 21.73 24.78
N ARG A 162 28.02 20.58 24.19
CA ARG A 162 29.26 19.88 24.59
C ARG A 162 30.06 19.33 23.41
N ALA A 163 31.30 19.82 23.30
CA ALA A 163 32.30 19.28 22.38
C ALA A 163 32.56 17.79 22.67
N PRO A 164 32.72 16.94 21.63
CA PRO A 164 32.87 15.50 21.82
C PRO A 164 34.28 15.18 22.34
N ARG A 165 34.37 14.73 23.60
CA ARG A 165 35.58 14.09 24.14
C ARG A 165 35.87 12.81 23.35
N ARG A 166 37.05 12.75 22.73
CA ARG A 166 37.60 11.58 22.04
C ARG A 166 37.96 10.50 23.06
N ALA A 167 37.19 9.40 23.05
CA ALA A 167 37.60 8.01 23.28
C ALA A 167 36.32 7.23 23.61
N ALA A 168 35.54 6.87 22.58
CA ALA A 168 34.40 5.99 22.77
C ALA A 168 34.86 4.56 22.48
N ALA A 169 34.89 3.72 23.51
CA ALA A 169 34.71 2.30 23.31
C ALA A 169 33.54 2.12 22.34
N PRO A 170 33.67 1.26 21.33
CA PRO A 170 32.71 1.20 20.25
C PRO A 170 31.37 0.71 20.80
N ALA A 171 30.42 1.65 20.95
CA ALA A 171 29.14 1.39 21.58
C ALA A 171 28.40 0.28 20.82
N MET A 172 27.96 -0.74 21.56
CA MET A 172 27.02 -1.74 21.04
C MET A 172 25.71 -1.01 20.72
N ALA A 173 25.24 -1.16 19.49
CA ALA A 173 23.99 -0.55 19.07
C ALA A 173 22.78 -1.36 19.58
N ALA A 174 21.62 -0.68 19.67
CA ALA A 174 20.38 -1.28 20.12
C ALA A 174 20.01 -2.50 19.26
N GLY A 175 19.41 -3.49 19.91
CA GLY A 175 18.94 -4.71 19.26
C GLY A 175 17.79 -4.49 18.29
N PHE A 176 17.45 -5.50 17.51
CA PHE A 176 16.29 -5.51 16.61
C PHE A 176 15.85 -6.95 16.35
N VAL A 177 14.63 -7.13 15.86
CA VAL A 177 14.07 -8.45 15.56
C VAL A 177 13.92 -8.61 14.06
N ILE A 178 14.16 -9.81 13.54
CA ILE A 178 13.73 -10.20 12.20
C ILE A 178 12.80 -11.40 12.26
N LYS A 179 11.81 -11.41 11.37
CA LYS A 179 10.84 -12.49 11.18
C LYS A 179 10.99 -13.00 9.75
N VAL A 180 11.38 -14.25 9.60
CA VAL A 180 11.45 -14.93 8.30
C VAL A 180 10.05 -15.41 7.97
N ILE A 181 9.50 -14.92 6.87
CA ILE A 181 8.15 -15.20 6.41
C ILE A 181 8.25 -15.98 5.10
N VAL A 182 7.59 -17.13 5.04
CA VAL A 182 7.48 -17.96 3.83
C VAL A 182 6.02 -18.02 3.40
N PHE A 183 5.79 -17.98 2.10
CA PHE A 183 4.45 -18.04 1.50
C PHE A 183 4.45 -18.95 0.27
N LYS A 184 3.31 -19.61 0.02
CA LYS A 184 3.14 -20.46 -1.16
C LYS A 184 2.92 -19.61 -2.41
N VAL A 185 3.61 -19.97 -3.47
CA VAL A 185 3.51 -19.43 -4.83
C VAL A 185 2.98 -20.56 -5.70
N VAL A 186 1.77 -20.43 -6.24
CA VAL A 186 1.02 -21.58 -6.80
C VAL A 186 1.55 -22.07 -8.16
N SER A 187 2.54 -21.40 -8.75
CA SER A 187 3.53 -21.95 -9.71
C SER A 187 4.45 -20.78 -10.14
N TRP A 188 5.54 -21.03 -10.88
CA TRP A 188 6.57 -20.02 -11.19
C TRP A 188 6.75 -19.70 -12.67
N ALA A 189 5.84 -20.15 -13.52
CA ALA A 189 5.89 -19.88 -14.95
C ALA A 189 5.06 -18.63 -15.30
N ALA A 190 5.74 -17.59 -15.78
CA ALA A 190 5.22 -16.36 -16.41
C ALA A 190 4.55 -15.30 -15.49
N ALA A 191 4.71 -14.02 -15.86
CA ALA A 191 4.11 -12.86 -15.19
C ALA A 191 2.59 -12.96 -15.02
N GLU A 192 1.91 -13.70 -15.92
CA GLU A 192 0.46 -13.99 -15.90
C GLU A 192 0.01 -14.74 -14.63
N LEU A 193 0.89 -15.55 -14.05
CA LEU A 193 0.57 -16.38 -12.90
C LEU A 193 0.61 -15.63 -11.58
N LEU A 194 1.38 -14.54 -11.53
CA LEU A 194 1.48 -13.70 -10.35
C LEU A 194 0.28 -12.74 -10.26
N GLU A 195 -0.17 -12.22 -11.39
CA GLU A 195 -1.44 -11.53 -11.54
C GLU A 195 -2.60 -12.43 -11.06
N HIS A 196 -2.54 -13.72 -11.41
CA HIS A 196 -3.51 -14.69 -10.93
C HIS A 196 -3.54 -14.83 -9.39
N LEU A 197 -2.40 -14.73 -8.69
CA LEU A 197 -2.35 -14.82 -7.22
C LEU A 197 -3.00 -13.61 -6.54
N VAL A 198 -2.68 -12.39 -6.99
CA VAL A 198 -3.35 -11.19 -6.47
C VAL A 198 -4.83 -11.24 -6.82
N ARG A 199 -5.20 -11.52 -8.08
CA ARG A 199 -6.60 -11.69 -8.51
C ARG A 199 -7.32 -12.76 -7.67
N ARG A 200 -6.67 -13.87 -7.34
CA ARG A 200 -7.24 -14.93 -6.48
C ARG A 200 -7.47 -14.43 -5.06
N HIS A 201 -6.56 -13.63 -4.51
CA HIS A 201 -6.74 -13.00 -3.21
C HIS A 201 -7.91 -12.00 -3.26
N GLU A 202 -7.94 -11.11 -4.25
CA GLU A 202 -9.02 -10.14 -4.44
C GLU A 202 -10.38 -10.84 -4.52
N ARG A 203 -10.50 -11.90 -5.35
CA ARG A 203 -11.71 -12.72 -5.54
C ARG A 203 -12.22 -13.40 -4.28
N ARG A 204 -11.35 -13.72 -3.32
CA ARG A 204 -11.75 -14.39 -2.06
C ARG A 204 -12.38 -13.41 -1.09
N ARG A 205 -11.91 -12.16 -1.07
CA ARG A 205 -12.36 -11.13 -0.13
C ARG A 205 -13.56 -10.36 -0.65
N MET A 206 -13.58 -10.08 -1.95
CA MET A 206 -14.67 -9.34 -2.55
C MET A 206 -15.12 -9.86 -3.90
N LYS A 207 -16.38 -9.59 -4.19
CA LYS A 207 -16.96 -9.77 -5.52
C LYS A 207 -17.03 -8.41 -6.20
N GLU A 208 -16.40 -8.31 -7.38
CA GLU A 208 -16.43 -7.09 -8.19
C GLU A 208 -17.81 -6.86 -8.81
N GLY A 209 -18.12 -5.59 -9.08
CA GLY A 209 -19.28 -5.16 -9.84
C GLY A 209 -20.09 -4.09 -9.12
N LEU A 210 -21.21 -3.73 -9.75
CA LEU A 210 -22.15 -2.74 -9.22
C LEU A 210 -23.05 -3.38 -8.18
N LYS A 211 -23.16 -2.73 -7.03
CA LYS A 211 -23.96 -3.17 -5.89
C LYS A 211 -24.84 -2.02 -5.42
N ALA A 212 -26.09 -2.29 -5.03
CA ALA A 212 -26.95 -1.24 -4.50
C ALA A 212 -26.47 -0.76 -3.13
N VAL A 213 -26.52 0.56 -2.90
CA VAL A 213 -26.35 1.14 -1.57
C VAL A 213 -27.74 1.21 -0.93
N GLY A 214 -28.02 0.30 -0.01
CA GLY A 214 -29.32 0.15 0.67
C GLY A 214 -29.53 1.21 1.77
N PRO A 215 -30.72 1.25 2.40
CA PRO A 215 -30.95 2.09 3.59
C PRO A 215 -30.01 1.72 4.75
N ALA A 216 -29.58 0.46 4.80
CA ALA A 216 -28.58 -0.05 5.73
C ALA A 216 -27.13 0.40 5.40
N GLY A 217 -26.93 1.18 4.34
CA GLY A 217 -25.64 1.73 3.94
C GLY A 217 -24.94 0.92 2.83
N PHE A 218 -23.62 1.00 2.81
CA PHE A 218 -22.78 0.39 1.78
C PHE A 218 -22.72 -1.14 1.89
N PRO A 219 -22.69 -1.85 0.75
CA PRO A 219 -22.67 -3.33 0.69
C PRO A 219 -21.39 -3.91 1.27
N ALA A 220 -21.45 -5.18 1.69
CA ALA A 220 -20.28 -5.90 2.17
C ALA A 220 -19.35 -6.27 1.01
N PRO A 221 -18.05 -6.44 1.27
CA PRO A 221 -17.11 -6.86 0.22
C PRO A 221 -17.54 -8.16 -0.47
N GLY A 222 -18.05 -9.13 0.31
CA GLY A 222 -18.51 -10.43 -0.17
C GLY A 222 -19.91 -10.46 -0.82
N ASP A 223 -20.67 -9.37 -0.76
CA ASP A 223 -22.01 -9.31 -1.34
C ASP A 223 -21.94 -9.48 -2.86
N ALA A 224 -22.94 -10.15 -3.44
CA ALA A 224 -23.01 -10.36 -4.88
C ALA A 224 -23.26 -9.04 -5.62
N PRO A 225 -22.66 -8.83 -6.81
CA PRO A 225 -23.05 -7.73 -7.67
C PRO A 225 -24.48 -7.94 -8.18
N LEU A 226 -25.11 -6.83 -8.59
CA LEU A 226 -26.41 -6.85 -9.24
C LEU A 226 -26.29 -7.40 -10.66
N ASP A 227 -27.22 -8.29 -11.04
CA ASP A 227 -27.34 -8.78 -12.42
C ASP A 227 -28.09 -7.80 -13.31
N ALA A 228 -29.03 -7.04 -12.73
CA ALA A 228 -29.74 -5.94 -13.36
C ALA A 228 -29.82 -4.76 -12.39
N LEU A 229 -29.86 -3.54 -12.94
CA LEU A 229 -30.01 -2.31 -12.18
C LEU A 229 -31.45 -1.79 -12.39
N PRO A 230 -32.43 -2.27 -11.61
CA PRO A 230 -33.85 -2.02 -11.89
C PRO A 230 -34.18 -0.52 -11.88
N ASP A 231 -33.60 0.23 -10.95
CA ASP A 231 -33.87 1.65 -10.80
C ASP A 231 -33.02 2.53 -11.71
N ALA A 232 -31.93 2.02 -12.28
CA ALA A 232 -30.94 2.80 -13.05
C ALA A 232 -31.51 3.62 -14.21
N ARG A 233 -32.70 3.24 -14.69
CA ARG A 233 -33.40 3.91 -15.80
C ARG A 233 -34.48 4.89 -15.35
N ASN A 234 -34.75 4.98 -14.05
CA ASN A 234 -35.71 5.91 -13.46
C ASN A 234 -35.15 7.34 -13.32
N GLY A 235 -33.94 7.59 -13.82
CA GLY A 235 -33.31 8.90 -13.89
C GLY A 235 -31.82 8.83 -13.53
N ARG A 236 -31.32 9.89 -12.91
CA ARG A 236 -29.90 10.00 -12.53
C ARG A 236 -29.54 8.96 -11.49
N MET A 237 -28.42 8.27 -11.69
CA MET A 237 -27.79 7.41 -10.69
C MET A 237 -26.52 8.04 -10.11
N LEU A 238 -26.19 7.65 -8.89
CA LEU A 238 -24.94 7.99 -8.22
C LEU A 238 -24.12 6.73 -8.01
N VAL A 239 -22.84 6.76 -8.40
CA VAL A 239 -21.91 5.64 -8.21
C VAL A 239 -20.73 6.05 -7.35
N PHE A 240 -20.49 5.28 -6.29
CA PHE A 240 -19.33 5.40 -5.43
C PHE A 240 -18.19 4.46 -5.89
N ILE A 241 -16.97 4.99 -6.02
CA ILE A 241 -15.80 4.23 -6.50
C ILE A 241 -14.64 4.35 -5.51
N HIS A 242 -14.27 3.23 -4.87
CA HIS A 242 -13.25 3.18 -3.82
C HIS A 242 -11.81 3.23 -4.37
N GLY A 243 -10.84 3.38 -3.46
CA GLY A 243 -9.41 3.48 -3.78
C GLY A 243 -8.63 2.16 -3.74
N THR A 244 -7.31 2.30 -3.75
CA THR A 244 -6.33 1.20 -3.63
C THR A 244 -6.48 0.44 -2.31
N PHE A 245 -6.39 -0.89 -2.35
CA PHE A 245 -6.42 -1.77 -1.16
C PHE A 245 -7.70 -1.67 -0.29
N SER A 246 -8.77 -1.14 -0.87
CA SER A 246 -10.03 -0.86 -0.17
C SER A 246 -11.21 -1.59 -0.82
N ASP A 247 -12.39 -1.33 -0.28
CA ASP A 247 -13.70 -1.70 -0.83
C ASP A 247 -14.71 -0.58 -0.51
N SER A 248 -15.90 -0.65 -1.10
CA SER A 248 -16.91 0.40 -0.96
C SER A 248 -17.34 0.66 0.48
N ARG A 249 -17.40 -0.36 1.35
CA ARG A 249 -17.76 -0.16 2.76
C ARG A 249 -16.61 0.49 3.51
N GLY A 250 -15.38 0.02 3.30
CA GLY A 250 -14.19 0.61 3.92
C GLY A 250 -13.97 2.07 3.55
N ALA A 251 -14.31 2.46 2.32
CA ALA A 251 -14.10 3.83 1.84
C ALA A 251 -15.21 4.83 2.24
N PHE A 252 -16.46 4.38 2.35
CA PHE A 252 -17.61 5.31 2.39
C PHE A 252 -18.57 5.12 3.57
N SER A 253 -18.36 4.14 4.45
CA SER A 253 -19.28 3.87 5.58
C SER A 253 -19.37 4.99 6.62
N ASP A 254 -18.43 5.94 6.60
CA ASP A 254 -18.46 7.14 7.45
C ASP A 254 -19.47 8.22 6.98
N LEU A 255 -20.09 8.03 5.81
CA LEU A 255 -21.22 8.86 5.39
C LEU A 255 -22.46 8.54 6.25
N ASP A 256 -23.00 9.57 6.91
CA ASP A 256 -24.15 9.40 7.77
C ASP A 256 -25.45 9.07 6.99
N ALA A 257 -26.40 8.45 7.70
CA ALA A 257 -27.69 8.05 7.14
C ALA A 257 -28.51 9.24 6.61
N ALA A 258 -28.36 10.42 7.21
CA ALA A 258 -29.04 11.63 6.77
C ALA A 258 -28.55 12.08 5.39
N THR A 259 -27.25 11.99 5.14
CA THR A 259 -26.62 12.32 3.86
C THR A 259 -27.00 11.32 2.79
N LEU A 260 -26.96 10.02 3.09
CA LEU A 260 -27.43 8.99 2.14
C LEU A 260 -28.92 9.14 1.80
N THR A 261 -29.76 9.48 2.77
CA THR A 261 -31.18 9.77 2.54
C THR A 261 -31.36 11.00 1.64
N GLY A 262 -30.63 12.08 1.92
CA GLY A 262 -30.67 13.29 1.11
C GLY A 262 -30.15 13.12 -0.31
N LEU A 263 -29.18 12.22 -0.52
CA LEU A 263 -28.71 11.83 -1.85
C LEU A 263 -29.75 10.98 -2.57
N ARG A 264 -30.35 9.98 -1.91
CA ARG A 264 -31.40 9.13 -2.52
C ARG A 264 -32.54 9.93 -3.13
N ALA A 265 -32.98 10.98 -2.44
CA ALA A 265 -34.03 11.87 -2.94
C ALA A 265 -33.66 12.59 -4.26
N ARG A 266 -32.36 12.76 -4.55
CA ARG A 266 -31.84 13.41 -5.77
C ARG A 266 -31.51 12.44 -6.90
N TYR A 267 -31.41 11.14 -6.59
CA TYR A 267 -30.98 10.08 -7.49
C TYR A 267 -32.07 9.01 -7.63
N PRO A 268 -33.15 9.27 -8.39
CA PRO A 268 -34.21 8.28 -8.64
C PRO A 268 -33.69 7.06 -9.42
N GLY A 269 -32.54 7.20 -10.11
CA GLY A 269 -31.79 6.11 -10.73
C GLY A 269 -31.16 5.13 -9.74
N GLY A 270 -31.18 5.46 -8.44
CA GLY A 270 -30.56 4.70 -7.38
C GLY A 270 -29.12 5.13 -7.07
N ILE A 271 -28.62 4.64 -5.94
CA ILE A 271 -27.24 4.81 -5.51
C ILE A 271 -26.54 3.45 -5.53
N TYR A 272 -25.39 3.39 -6.16
CA TYR A 272 -24.60 2.17 -6.31
C TYR A 272 -23.18 2.37 -5.81
N ALA A 273 -22.55 1.26 -5.47
CA ALA A 273 -21.13 1.19 -5.19
C ALA A 273 -20.48 0.23 -6.18
N PHE A 274 -19.36 0.64 -6.75
CA PHE A 274 -18.59 -0.17 -7.70
C PHE A 274 -17.36 -0.74 -7.00
N ASP A 275 -17.45 -2.00 -6.59
CA ASP A 275 -16.30 -2.73 -6.08
C ASP A 275 -15.46 -3.26 -7.25
N HIS A 276 -14.17 -2.99 -7.23
CA HIS A 276 -13.27 -3.37 -8.30
C HIS A 276 -11.87 -3.73 -7.79
N PHE A 277 -11.22 -4.67 -8.46
CA PHE A 277 -9.84 -5.01 -8.13
C PHE A 277 -8.94 -3.80 -8.36
N SER A 278 -8.16 -3.44 -7.35
CA SER A 278 -7.42 -2.17 -7.32
C SER A 278 -5.92 -2.35 -7.45
N VAL A 279 -5.44 -3.60 -7.35
CA VAL A 279 -4.01 -3.96 -7.41
C VAL A 279 -3.69 -4.69 -8.70
N SER A 280 -4.49 -5.70 -9.05
CA SER A 280 -4.27 -6.54 -10.23
C SER A 280 -4.90 -6.03 -11.52
N ARG A 281 -5.75 -5.00 -11.45
CA ARG A 281 -6.35 -4.35 -12.62
C ARG A 281 -5.90 -2.92 -12.70
N SER A 282 -5.65 -2.45 -13.91
CA SER A 282 -5.46 -1.03 -14.23
C SER A 282 -6.79 -0.25 -14.12
N PRO A 283 -6.74 1.09 -13.97
CA PRO A 283 -7.94 1.91 -13.99
C PRO A 283 -8.77 1.76 -15.27
N LEU A 284 -8.12 1.54 -16.42
CA LEU A 284 -8.81 1.35 -17.70
C LEU A 284 -9.54 0.01 -17.76
N GLU A 285 -8.95 -1.08 -17.26
CA GLU A 285 -9.65 -2.36 -17.10
C GLU A 285 -10.83 -2.24 -16.12
N ASN A 286 -10.69 -1.46 -15.04
CA ASN A 286 -11.81 -1.21 -14.13
C ASN A 286 -12.93 -0.42 -14.80
N ALA A 287 -12.59 0.58 -15.63
CA ALA A 287 -13.56 1.34 -16.41
C ALA A 287 -14.31 0.43 -17.41
N GLN A 288 -13.60 -0.47 -18.10
CA GLN A 288 -14.24 -1.46 -18.96
C GLN A 288 -15.19 -2.38 -18.17
N ALA A 289 -14.72 -2.90 -17.03
CA ALA A 289 -15.54 -3.76 -16.18
C ALA A 289 -16.79 -3.06 -15.62
N PHE A 290 -16.74 -1.74 -15.40
CA PHE A 290 -17.91 -0.93 -15.07
C PHE A 290 -18.95 -0.95 -16.19
N TYR A 291 -18.53 -0.68 -17.44
CA TYR A 291 -19.42 -0.69 -18.59
C TYR A 291 -19.94 -2.08 -18.95
N ASP A 292 -19.11 -3.12 -18.85
CA ASP A 292 -19.52 -4.53 -19.03
C ASP A 292 -20.64 -4.95 -18.06
N ARG A 293 -20.79 -4.25 -16.94
CA ARG A 293 -21.87 -4.45 -15.97
C ARG A 293 -23.07 -3.55 -16.25
N LEU A 294 -22.82 -2.26 -16.44
CA LEU A 294 -23.87 -1.26 -16.67
C LEU A 294 -24.66 -1.56 -17.96
N LEU A 295 -23.97 -1.92 -19.04
CA LEU A 295 -24.55 -2.09 -20.37
C LEU A 295 -25.10 -3.50 -20.65
N ARG A 296 -25.14 -4.39 -19.64
CA ARG A 296 -25.88 -5.67 -19.76
C ARG A 296 -27.35 -5.45 -20.07
N VAL A 297 -27.89 -4.34 -19.58
CA VAL A 297 -29.20 -3.83 -19.97
C VAL A 297 -28.95 -2.57 -20.80
N PRO A 298 -29.33 -2.54 -22.07
CA PRO A 298 -29.22 -1.33 -22.88
C PRO A 298 -30.11 -0.21 -22.33
N GLY A 299 -29.61 1.03 -22.40
CA GLY A 299 -30.39 2.21 -22.06
C GLY A 299 -29.53 3.46 -22.09
N PRO A 300 -30.14 4.65 -22.18
CA PRO A 300 -29.46 5.86 -21.78
C PRO A 300 -29.29 5.83 -20.25
N TYR A 301 -28.08 6.11 -19.78
CA TYR A 301 -27.75 6.24 -18.37
C TYR A 301 -27.23 7.64 -18.09
N GLU A 302 -27.75 8.29 -17.05
CA GLU A 302 -27.16 9.51 -16.49
C GLU A 302 -26.47 9.19 -15.18
N VAL A 303 -25.15 9.41 -15.11
CA VAL A 303 -24.32 8.95 -14.01
C VAL A 303 -23.53 10.10 -13.40
N ASP A 304 -23.65 10.24 -12.08
CA ASP A 304 -22.73 11.01 -11.25
C ASP A 304 -21.79 10.07 -10.50
N LEU A 305 -20.53 10.47 -10.36
CA LEU A 305 -19.47 9.69 -9.75
C LEU A 305 -18.93 10.40 -8.51
N VAL A 306 -18.84 9.69 -7.39
CA VAL A 306 -18.09 10.11 -6.20
C VAL A 306 -17.01 9.08 -5.96
N CYS A 307 -15.77 9.52 -5.84
CA CYS A 307 -14.65 8.60 -5.82
C CYS A 307 -13.59 9.02 -4.82
N HIS A 308 -12.87 8.03 -4.32
CA HIS A 308 -11.80 8.21 -3.34
C HIS A 308 -10.47 7.72 -3.89
N SER A 309 -9.41 8.50 -3.69
CA SER A 309 -8.05 8.10 -4.02
C SER A 309 -7.95 7.64 -5.49
N ARG A 310 -7.30 6.49 -5.75
CA ARG A 310 -7.22 5.83 -7.07
C ARG A 310 -8.58 5.66 -7.76
N GLY A 311 -9.68 5.54 -7.02
CA GLY A 311 -11.03 5.43 -7.60
C GLY A 311 -11.36 6.59 -8.52
N GLY A 312 -10.78 7.77 -8.30
CA GLY A 312 -10.93 8.90 -9.23
C GLY A 312 -10.22 8.73 -10.56
N LEU A 313 -9.12 7.97 -10.61
CA LEU A 313 -8.51 7.59 -11.89
C LEU A 313 -9.39 6.62 -12.67
N VAL A 314 -10.13 5.74 -11.97
CA VAL A 314 -11.15 4.88 -12.59
C VAL A 314 -12.31 5.73 -13.10
N ALA A 315 -12.80 6.67 -12.29
CA ALA A 315 -13.88 7.58 -12.67
C ALA A 315 -13.53 8.43 -13.90
N ARG A 316 -12.32 8.96 -13.95
CA ARG A 316 -11.80 9.68 -15.12
C ARG A 316 -11.63 8.75 -16.32
N ALA A 317 -11.10 7.54 -16.16
CA ALA A 317 -11.04 6.58 -17.26
C ALA A 317 -12.43 6.22 -17.83
N ILE A 318 -13.47 6.14 -16.98
CA ILE A 318 -14.88 6.01 -17.39
C ILE A 318 -15.31 7.25 -18.18
N ALA A 319 -15.11 8.45 -17.63
CA ALA A 319 -15.60 9.70 -18.22
C ALA A 319 -14.89 10.13 -19.50
N GLU A 320 -13.58 9.88 -19.59
CA GLU A 320 -12.67 10.49 -20.58
C GLU A 320 -12.17 9.47 -21.60
N MET A 321 -11.68 8.30 -21.15
CA MET A 321 -10.98 7.34 -22.02
C MET A 321 -11.86 6.24 -22.62
N ASN A 322 -12.90 5.80 -21.91
CA ASN A 322 -13.74 4.67 -22.31
C ASN A 322 -15.20 5.07 -22.52
N ARG A 323 -15.41 6.24 -23.13
CA ARG A 323 -16.73 6.85 -23.30
C ARG A 323 -17.69 5.94 -24.05
N GLN A 324 -18.87 5.75 -23.48
CA GLN A 324 -19.96 4.99 -24.10
C GLN A 324 -21.07 5.95 -24.55
N PRO A 325 -21.54 5.90 -25.81
CA PRO A 325 -22.53 6.85 -26.33
C PRO A 325 -23.85 6.89 -25.54
N SER A 326 -24.25 5.77 -24.95
CA SER A 326 -25.47 5.65 -24.16
C SER A 326 -25.29 6.00 -22.68
N VAL A 327 -24.13 6.51 -22.27
CA VAL A 327 -23.84 6.83 -20.86
C VAL A 327 -23.33 8.26 -20.76
N ALA A 328 -24.14 9.14 -20.19
CA ALA A 328 -23.79 10.52 -19.89
C ALA A 328 -23.18 10.61 -18.48
N ILE A 329 -21.86 10.82 -18.40
CA ILE A 329 -21.20 11.18 -17.14
C ILE A 329 -21.36 12.69 -16.92
N ARG A 330 -22.02 13.07 -15.83
CA ARG A 330 -22.44 14.46 -15.56
C ARG A 330 -21.56 15.15 -14.54
N ASN A 331 -21.42 14.59 -13.34
CA ASN A 331 -20.56 15.11 -12.29
C ASN A 331 -19.54 14.05 -11.86
N VAL A 332 -18.29 14.48 -11.61
CA VAL A 332 -17.24 13.62 -11.06
C VAL A 332 -16.60 14.32 -9.87
N VAL A 333 -16.83 13.80 -8.66
CA VAL A 333 -16.25 14.32 -7.42
C VAL A 333 -15.02 13.50 -7.03
N LEU A 334 -13.84 14.11 -7.19
CA LEU A 334 -12.52 13.54 -6.95
C LEU A 334 -12.07 13.83 -5.52
N VAL A 335 -12.07 12.85 -4.63
CA VAL A 335 -11.67 13.01 -3.22
C VAL A 335 -10.29 12.39 -2.98
N GLY A 336 -9.27 13.23 -2.79
CA GLY A 336 -7.88 12.76 -2.60
C GLY A 336 -7.32 12.00 -3.81
N THR A 337 -7.81 12.25 -5.03
CA THR A 337 -7.40 11.50 -6.22
C THR A 337 -6.00 11.91 -6.70
N PRO A 338 -5.09 10.97 -7.01
CA PRO A 338 -3.76 11.31 -7.51
C PRO A 338 -3.78 11.63 -9.02
N ASN A 339 -4.40 12.75 -9.43
CA ASN A 339 -4.56 13.10 -10.85
C ASN A 339 -3.24 13.47 -11.56
N ALA A 340 -2.24 13.97 -10.84
CA ALA A 340 -0.84 14.08 -11.32
C ALA A 340 0.07 12.97 -10.73
N GLY A 341 -0.53 11.97 -10.11
CA GLY A 341 0.15 10.86 -9.48
C GLY A 341 0.55 11.13 -8.03
N THR A 342 1.11 10.11 -7.40
CA THR A 342 1.69 10.17 -6.06
C THR A 342 3.08 9.57 -6.10
N PRO A 343 4.09 10.21 -5.47
CA PRO A 343 5.41 9.61 -5.29
C PRO A 343 5.37 8.19 -4.69
N LEU A 344 4.30 7.85 -3.97
CA LEU A 344 4.10 6.53 -3.36
C LEU A 344 3.77 5.41 -4.35
N ALA A 345 3.50 5.75 -5.60
CA ALA A 345 3.26 4.78 -6.66
C ALA A 345 4.43 4.68 -7.65
N ASP A 346 5.52 5.41 -7.42
CA ASP A 346 6.72 5.34 -8.27
C ASP A 346 7.32 3.91 -8.19
N PRO A 347 7.39 3.17 -9.32
CA PRO A 347 7.92 1.81 -9.33
C PRO A 347 9.38 1.73 -8.89
N ARG A 348 10.14 2.83 -9.01
CA ARG A 348 11.53 2.93 -8.51
C ARG A 348 11.61 2.93 -6.98
N ARG A 349 10.48 3.18 -6.31
CA ARG A 349 10.38 3.37 -4.86
C ARG A 349 9.35 2.44 -4.20
N LEU A 350 8.75 1.52 -4.95
CA LEU A 350 7.62 0.71 -4.49
C LEU A 350 7.90 -0.04 -3.17
N GLU A 351 9.12 -0.53 -2.95
CA GLU A 351 9.54 -1.11 -1.67
C GLU A 351 9.39 -0.14 -0.50
N GLN A 352 9.89 1.09 -0.64
CA GLN A 352 9.75 2.13 0.39
C GLN A 352 8.29 2.53 0.60
N CYS A 353 7.49 2.49 -0.46
CA CYS A 353 6.07 2.83 -0.40
C CYS A 353 5.27 1.77 0.36
N LEU A 354 5.54 0.48 0.11
CA LEU A 354 4.91 -0.62 0.84
C LEU A 354 5.35 -0.65 2.30
N GLU A 355 6.61 -0.33 2.59
CA GLU A 355 7.09 -0.11 3.95
C GLU A 355 6.35 1.05 4.62
N LEU A 356 6.22 2.19 3.94
CA LEU A 356 5.48 3.34 4.45
C LEU A 356 4.02 2.97 4.76
N MET A 357 3.32 2.33 3.82
CA MET A 357 1.93 1.91 4.02
C MET A 357 1.79 0.95 5.20
N THR A 358 2.72 0.01 5.36
CA THR A 358 2.73 -0.92 6.50
C THR A 358 2.89 -0.17 7.82
N ASN A 359 3.78 0.84 7.88
CA ASN A 359 4.00 1.65 9.09
C ASN A 359 2.84 2.62 9.34
N LEU A 360 2.24 3.23 8.32
CA LEU A 360 1.08 4.11 8.46
C LEU A 360 -0.11 3.39 9.10
N VAL A 361 -0.39 2.14 8.69
CA VAL A 361 -1.42 1.31 9.34
C VAL A 361 -1.11 1.06 10.82
N GLY A 362 0.17 0.90 11.19
CA GLY A 362 0.59 0.72 12.57
C GLY A 362 0.55 1.98 13.43
N LEU A 363 0.96 3.12 12.85
CA LEU A 363 1.02 4.42 13.53
C LEU A 363 -0.35 5.09 13.67
N MET A 364 -1.21 4.86 12.70
CA MET A 364 -2.52 5.50 12.58
C MET A 364 -3.56 4.41 12.34
N PRO A 365 -4.16 3.85 13.41
CA PRO A 365 -5.10 2.73 13.31
C PRO A 365 -6.29 2.96 12.37
N ARG A 366 -6.67 4.23 12.14
CA ARG A 366 -7.70 4.58 11.15
C ARG A 366 -7.36 4.11 9.73
N PHE A 367 -6.08 4.11 9.33
CA PHE A 367 -5.67 3.53 8.04
C PHE A 367 -5.90 2.02 7.95
N ALA A 368 -5.97 1.30 9.07
CA ALA A 368 -6.30 -0.13 9.07
C ALA A 368 -7.75 -0.41 8.62
N GLY A 369 -8.65 0.55 8.81
CA GLY A 369 -10.05 0.45 8.34
C GLY A 369 -10.21 0.71 6.85
N LEU A 370 -9.31 1.50 6.25
CA LEU A 370 -9.36 1.89 4.83
C LEU A 370 -8.53 0.96 3.95
N PHE A 371 -7.33 0.62 4.42
CA PHE A 371 -6.40 -0.28 3.76
C PHE A 371 -6.37 -1.59 4.50
N ALA A 372 -6.79 -2.65 3.85
CA ALA A 372 -6.65 -3.96 4.44
C ALA A 372 -5.19 -4.42 4.33
N ILE A 373 -4.52 -4.59 5.47
CA ILE A 373 -3.08 -4.89 5.58
C ILE A 373 -2.65 -6.18 4.86
N GLU A 374 -3.56 -7.12 4.68
CA GLU A 374 -3.40 -8.31 3.83
C GLU A 374 -3.03 -7.97 2.38
N TRP A 375 -3.52 -6.85 1.86
CA TRP A 375 -3.24 -6.39 0.51
C TRP A 375 -1.88 -5.75 0.36
N ILE A 376 -1.51 -4.93 1.34
CA ILE A 376 -0.16 -4.38 1.45
C ILE A 376 0.83 -5.56 1.48
N LEU A 377 0.52 -6.58 2.28
CA LEU A 377 1.31 -7.79 2.35
C LEU A 377 1.32 -8.59 1.02
N GLY A 378 0.19 -8.68 0.32
CA GLY A 378 0.13 -9.28 -1.01
C GLY A 378 1.01 -8.55 -2.04
N ALA A 379 1.01 -7.22 -2.02
CA ALA A 379 1.89 -6.40 -2.85
C ALA A 379 3.37 -6.55 -2.46
N VAL A 380 3.67 -6.65 -1.16
CA VAL A 380 5.02 -6.96 -0.67
C VAL A 380 5.51 -8.31 -1.18
N GLN A 381 4.66 -9.34 -1.12
CA GLN A 381 4.95 -10.67 -1.67
C GLN A 381 5.19 -10.61 -3.18
N TRP A 382 4.42 -9.80 -3.92
CA TRP A 382 4.61 -9.58 -5.35
C TRP A 382 5.98 -9.01 -5.68
N VAL A 383 6.38 -7.94 -4.99
CA VAL A 383 7.68 -7.28 -5.21
C VAL A 383 8.82 -8.24 -4.90
N ALA A 384 8.72 -8.99 -3.79
CA ALA A 384 9.73 -9.98 -3.41
C ALA A 384 9.86 -11.13 -4.42
N ALA A 385 8.78 -11.52 -5.09
CA ALA A 385 8.80 -12.61 -6.07
C ALA A 385 9.39 -12.22 -7.43
N GLN A 386 9.24 -10.96 -7.89
CA GLN A 386 9.59 -10.55 -9.26
C GLN A 386 10.85 -9.68 -9.37
N GLY A 387 11.28 -9.04 -8.28
CA GLY A 387 12.41 -8.10 -8.33
C GLY A 387 12.16 -6.85 -9.20
N VAL A 388 10.94 -6.62 -9.72
CA VAL A 388 10.53 -5.42 -10.45
C VAL A 388 9.10 -5.03 -10.06
N GLY A 389 8.90 -3.75 -9.71
CA GLY A 389 7.65 -3.20 -9.15
C GLY A 389 6.57 -2.83 -10.17
N ASN A 390 6.19 -3.74 -11.07
CA ASN A 390 5.09 -3.48 -12.02
C ASN A 390 3.77 -4.10 -11.53
N LEU A 391 2.96 -3.31 -10.82
CA LEU A 391 1.60 -3.65 -10.42
C LEU A 391 0.62 -2.84 -11.28
N PRO A 392 -0.20 -3.47 -12.14
CA PRO A 392 -1.02 -2.76 -13.13
C PRO A 392 -2.03 -1.80 -12.48
N GLY A 393 -2.46 -2.06 -11.25
CA GLY A 393 -3.29 -1.14 -10.49
C GLY A 393 -2.55 0.00 -9.79
N LEU A 394 -1.25 -0.17 -9.48
CA LEU A 394 -0.47 0.85 -8.77
C LEU A 394 0.30 1.76 -9.71
N VAL A 395 0.95 1.20 -10.74
CA VAL A 395 1.80 1.95 -11.68
C VAL A 395 1.10 3.14 -12.35
N PRO A 396 -0.20 3.08 -12.72
CA PRO A 396 -0.90 4.23 -13.27
C PRO A 396 -0.96 5.44 -12.32
N GLN A 397 -0.77 5.26 -11.01
CA GLN A 397 -0.72 6.36 -10.04
C GLN A 397 0.67 6.99 -9.92
N ALA A 398 1.70 6.43 -10.57
CA ALA A 398 3.04 7.00 -10.54
C ALA A 398 3.06 8.36 -11.25
N PRO A 399 3.81 9.36 -10.74
CA PRO A 399 4.05 10.60 -11.46
C PRO A 399 4.63 10.27 -12.84
N ASP A 400 4.20 10.99 -13.87
CA ASP A 400 4.63 10.78 -15.25
C ASP A 400 4.35 9.36 -15.78
N SER A 401 3.36 8.63 -15.24
CA SER A 401 2.94 7.37 -15.85
C SER A 401 2.35 7.63 -17.25
N GLU A 402 2.48 6.66 -18.16
CA GLU A 402 1.85 6.77 -19.49
C GLU A 402 0.34 6.98 -19.39
N PHE A 403 -0.29 6.31 -18.42
CA PHE A 403 -1.71 6.48 -18.13
C PHE A 403 -2.06 7.93 -17.78
N LEU A 404 -1.33 8.57 -16.85
CA LEU A 404 -1.64 9.96 -16.46
C LEU A 404 -1.29 10.97 -17.55
N ARG A 405 -0.24 10.72 -18.35
CA ARG A 405 0.05 11.56 -19.52
C ARG A 405 -1.12 11.55 -20.50
N ARG A 406 -1.67 10.36 -20.80
CA ARG A 406 -2.83 10.22 -21.68
C ARG A 406 -4.10 10.81 -21.07
N LEU A 407 -4.28 10.64 -19.76
CA LEU A 407 -5.47 11.12 -19.04
C LEU A 407 -5.52 12.64 -18.94
N ASN A 408 -4.37 13.28 -18.73
CA ASN A 408 -4.28 14.74 -18.64
C ASN A 408 -4.03 15.40 -20.01
N ASP A 409 -4.09 14.65 -21.10
CA ASP A 409 -4.09 15.21 -22.45
C ASP A 409 -5.49 15.80 -22.73
N SER A 410 -5.55 17.10 -23.06
CA SER A 410 -6.78 17.80 -23.40
C SER A 410 -7.59 17.15 -24.54
N ALA A 411 -6.95 16.37 -25.42
CA ALA A 411 -7.64 15.60 -26.45
C ALA A 411 -8.53 14.49 -25.88
N THR A 412 -8.27 14.06 -24.65
CA THR A 412 -8.99 13.00 -23.93
C THR A 412 -10.10 13.56 -23.03
N SER A 413 -10.21 14.89 -22.89
CA SER A 413 -11.18 15.54 -22.00
C SER A 413 -12.63 15.14 -22.27
N ALA A 414 -13.42 15.12 -21.20
CA ALA A 414 -14.85 14.85 -21.23
C ALA A 414 -15.62 16.19 -21.15
N PRO A 415 -15.93 16.85 -22.28
CA PRO A 415 -16.46 18.23 -22.28
C PRO A 415 -17.82 18.38 -21.59
N ASN A 416 -18.56 17.28 -21.42
CA ASN A 416 -19.87 17.28 -20.77
C ASN A 416 -19.81 16.93 -19.27
N ALA A 417 -18.64 16.50 -18.76
CA ALA A 417 -18.48 16.14 -17.36
C ALA A 417 -17.99 17.35 -16.54
N ARG A 418 -18.64 17.59 -15.39
CA ARG A 418 -18.27 18.65 -14.45
C ARG A 418 -17.49 18.09 -13.28
N TYR A 419 -16.20 18.40 -13.21
CA TYR A 419 -15.35 17.93 -12.13
C TYR A 419 -15.51 18.77 -10.86
N ALA A 420 -15.38 18.12 -9.72
CA ALA A 420 -15.22 18.73 -8.41
C ALA A 420 -14.10 18.01 -7.67
N ALA A 421 -13.39 18.70 -6.78
CA ALA A 421 -12.26 18.13 -6.05
C ALA A 421 -12.33 18.43 -4.55
N ILE A 422 -12.01 17.43 -3.73
CA ILE A 422 -11.76 17.58 -2.31
C ILE A 422 -10.32 17.15 -2.03
N THR A 423 -9.55 18.04 -1.42
CA THR A 423 -8.13 17.82 -1.13
C THR A 423 -7.79 18.24 0.30
N ALA A 424 -6.65 17.81 0.83
CA ALA A 424 -6.19 18.18 2.16
C ALA A 424 -4.70 18.53 2.15
N ASP A 425 -4.33 19.36 3.10
CA ASP A 425 -2.97 19.70 3.50
C ASP A 425 -2.82 19.32 4.97
N TYR A 426 -2.40 18.07 5.20
CA TYR A 426 -2.35 17.48 6.53
C TYR A 426 -1.07 17.89 7.25
N GLU A 427 -1.23 18.54 8.40
CA GLU A 427 -0.13 19.00 9.25
C GLU A 427 -0.05 18.12 10.52
N PRO A 428 0.76 17.03 10.52
CA PRO A 428 0.90 16.19 11.70
C PRO A 428 1.55 16.96 12.87
N ASP A 429 1.21 16.55 14.10
CA ASP A 429 1.96 17.02 15.27
C ASP A 429 3.46 16.67 15.16
N THR A 430 4.30 17.37 15.91
CA THR A 430 5.77 17.21 15.82
C THR A 430 6.25 15.78 16.11
N GLY A 431 5.51 15.02 16.92
CA GLY A 431 5.86 13.65 17.27
C GLY A 431 5.55 12.67 16.14
N LEU A 432 4.37 12.76 15.54
CA LEU A 432 3.99 11.99 14.35
C LEU A 432 4.84 12.39 13.15
N LEU A 433 5.08 13.69 12.94
CA LEU A 433 5.94 14.20 11.87
C LEU A 433 7.35 13.60 11.94
N ALA A 434 7.94 13.57 13.14
CA ALA A 434 9.26 12.97 13.35
C ALA A 434 9.26 11.47 12.98
N LYS A 435 8.23 10.72 13.39
CA LYS A 435 8.08 9.31 13.00
C LYS A 435 7.96 9.17 11.48
N LEU A 436 7.04 9.91 10.85
CA LEU A 436 6.82 9.82 9.40
C LEU A 436 8.10 10.14 8.60
N ARG A 437 8.89 11.14 9.02
CA ARG A 437 10.21 11.43 8.45
C ARG A 437 11.18 10.26 8.61
N ASP A 438 11.25 9.67 9.81
CA ASP A 438 12.06 8.48 10.06
C ASP A 438 11.65 7.27 9.20
N HIS A 439 10.39 7.23 8.73
CA HIS A 439 9.86 6.19 7.84
C HIS A 439 9.97 6.49 6.34
N GLY A 440 10.75 7.49 5.93
CA GLY A 440 11.05 7.73 4.51
C GLY A 440 9.99 8.52 3.73
N MET A 441 9.12 9.27 4.43
CA MET A 441 8.17 10.19 3.79
C MET A 441 8.79 11.45 3.19
N ASP A 442 10.12 11.59 3.15
CA ASP A 442 10.81 12.79 2.64
C ASP A 442 10.30 13.23 1.25
N ALA A 443 9.92 12.26 0.39
CA ALA A 443 9.38 12.51 -0.94
C ALA A 443 7.99 13.18 -0.96
N LEU A 444 7.19 13.01 0.10
CA LEU A 444 5.88 13.67 0.27
C LEU A 444 5.98 14.93 1.12
N MET A 445 6.91 14.98 2.07
CA MET A 445 7.05 16.07 3.06
C MET A 445 7.55 17.40 2.48
N GLY A 446 7.91 17.45 1.20
CA GLY A 446 8.35 18.67 0.51
C GLY A 446 7.21 19.55 -0.03
N ALA A 447 5.95 19.10 0.05
CA ALA A 447 4.79 19.81 -0.45
C ALA A 447 3.53 19.48 0.37
N PRO A 448 2.50 20.35 0.37
CA PRO A 448 1.16 20.05 0.87
C PRO A 448 0.66 18.69 0.39
N ASN A 449 0.20 17.84 1.31
CA ASN A 449 -0.29 16.50 1.00
C ASN A 449 -1.20 15.96 2.11
N ASP A 450 -1.94 14.90 1.81
CA ASP A 450 -2.84 14.23 2.76
C ASP A 450 -2.24 12.96 3.39
N LEU A 451 -0.90 12.83 3.41
CA LEU A 451 -0.08 11.63 3.71
C LEU A 451 0.04 10.60 2.59
N VAL A 452 -0.75 10.70 1.52
CA VAL A 452 -0.70 9.75 0.40
C VAL A 452 -0.56 10.47 -0.93
N VAL A 453 -1.30 11.55 -1.13
CA VAL A 453 -1.40 12.28 -2.39
C VAL A 453 -1.04 13.75 -2.16
N PRO A 454 -0.13 14.32 -2.97
CA PRO A 454 0.12 15.75 -2.94
C PRO A 454 -1.15 16.56 -3.24
N THR A 455 -1.40 17.65 -2.51
CA THR A 455 -2.58 18.49 -2.68
C THR A 455 -2.71 18.98 -4.13
N ALA A 456 -1.59 19.41 -4.74
CA ALA A 456 -1.54 19.87 -6.13
C ALA A 456 -1.88 18.75 -7.15
N SER A 457 -1.53 17.50 -6.82
CA SER A 457 -1.86 16.35 -7.67
C SER A 457 -3.37 16.14 -7.76
N VAL A 458 -4.12 16.37 -6.68
CA VAL A 458 -5.60 16.31 -6.70
C VAL A 458 -6.20 17.34 -7.64
N LEU A 459 -5.58 18.50 -7.76
CA LEU A 459 -6.10 19.64 -8.53
C LEU A 459 -5.70 19.62 -10.02
N THR A 460 -4.86 18.68 -10.44
CA THR A 460 -4.40 18.59 -11.84
C THR A 460 -5.35 17.73 -12.67
N VAL A 461 -6.46 18.32 -13.11
CA VAL A 461 -7.39 17.70 -14.05
C VAL A 461 -7.35 18.50 -15.33
N ASP A 462 -6.96 17.86 -16.43
CA ASP A 462 -6.83 18.44 -17.77
C ASP A 462 -6.15 19.83 -17.75
N PRO A 463 -4.87 19.92 -17.34
CA PRO A 463 -4.18 21.20 -17.10
C PRO A 463 -4.07 22.12 -18.32
N GLY A 464 -4.39 21.63 -19.53
CA GLY A 464 -4.45 22.40 -20.77
C GLY A 464 -5.86 22.69 -21.29
N ALA A 465 -6.91 22.35 -20.56
CA ALA A 465 -8.29 22.58 -20.99
C ALA A 465 -8.69 24.06 -20.90
N ASP A 466 -9.43 24.53 -21.90
CA ASP A 466 -10.08 25.84 -21.92
C ASP A 466 -11.58 25.68 -22.26
N PRO A 467 -12.50 25.97 -21.32
CA PRO A 467 -12.24 26.43 -19.94
C PRO A 467 -11.61 25.36 -19.04
N PRO A 468 -10.99 25.73 -17.89
CA PRO A 468 -10.41 24.77 -16.96
C PRO A 468 -11.42 23.72 -16.48
N ALA A 469 -11.01 22.44 -16.47
CA ALA A 469 -11.88 21.34 -16.06
C ALA A 469 -12.34 21.45 -14.58
N LEU A 470 -11.49 22.00 -13.71
CA LEU A 470 -11.81 22.32 -12.32
C LEU A 470 -11.96 23.83 -12.14
N VAL A 471 -13.18 24.27 -11.83
CA VAL A 471 -13.47 25.66 -11.45
C VAL A 471 -13.38 25.83 -9.93
N ALA A 472 -12.94 27.00 -9.47
CA ALA A 472 -12.67 27.26 -8.06
C ALA A 472 -13.86 26.98 -7.13
N THR A 473 -15.09 27.26 -7.56
CA THR A 473 -16.33 27.00 -6.80
C THR A 473 -16.63 25.51 -6.59
N ARG A 474 -15.93 24.63 -7.28
CA ARG A 474 -16.04 23.16 -7.17
C ARG A 474 -14.76 22.54 -6.59
N ILE A 475 -14.01 23.30 -5.80
CA ILE A 475 -12.84 22.82 -5.07
C ILE A 475 -13.03 23.07 -3.58
N PHE A 476 -12.83 22.04 -2.76
CA PHE A 476 -12.77 22.14 -1.31
C PHE A 476 -11.39 21.69 -0.80
N LYS A 477 -10.70 22.54 -0.04
CA LYS A 477 -9.38 22.24 0.54
C LYS A 477 -9.45 22.27 2.07
N PHE A 478 -9.14 21.14 2.70
CA PHE A 478 -8.86 21.06 4.13
C PHE A 478 -7.42 21.48 4.44
N SER A 479 -7.19 21.98 5.66
CA SER A 479 -5.86 22.28 6.20
C SER A 479 -5.77 21.88 7.68
N GLY A 480 -4.54 21.73 8.18
CA GLY A 480 -4.23 21.42 9.58
C GLY A 480 -4.20 19.92 9.89
N ALA A 481 -4.25 19.59 11.19
CA ALA A 481 -4.00 18.22 11.68
C ALA A 481 -5.23 17.28 11.70
N ARG A 482 -6.39 17.72 11.20
CA ARG A 482 -7.65 16.96 11.33
C ARG A 482 -7.89 15.98 10.19
N VAL A 483 -7.60 16.39 8.95
CA VAL A 483 -8.01 15.66 7.75
C VAL A 483 -6.79 15.13 7.03
N PHE A 484 -6.72 13.81 6.90
CA PHE A 484 -5.73 13.08 6.14
C PHE A 484 -6.44 12.19 5.11
N HIS A 485 -5.67 11.49 4.28
CA HIS A 485 -6.19 10.76 3.12
C HIS A 485 -7.36 9.81 3.45
N GLY A 486 -7.38 9.29 4.67
CA GLY A 486 -8.32 8.27 5.10
C GLY A 486 -9.65 8.75 5.64
N ASN A 487 -9.81 10.00 6.07
CA ASN A 487 -10.98 10.40 6.85
C ASN A 487 -11.80 11.54 6.22
N PHE A 488 -11.70 11.73 4.91
CA PHE A 488 -12.48 12.75 4.20
C PHE A 488 -13.99 12.61 4.41
N PHE A 489 -14.55 11.40 4.29
CA PHE A 489 -16.00 11.18 4.35
C PHE A 489 -16.59 11.22 5.77
N GLU A 490 -15.74 11.18 6.80
CA GLU A 490 -16.15 11.45 8.20
C GLU A 490 -16.52 12.93 8.41
N GLN A 491 -16.01 13.83 7.57
CA GLN A 491 -16.11 15.27 7.80
C GLN A 491 -17.47 15.82 7.36
N PRO A 492 -18.15 16.65 8.19
CA PRO A 492 -19.39 17.30 7.78
C PRO A 492 -19.20 18.20 6.56
N GLU A 493 -18.05 18.86 6.43
CA GLU A 493 -17.75 19.74 5.29
C GLU A 493 -17.71 18.97 3.97
N THR A 494 -17.24 17.72 3.98
CA THR A 494 -17.32 16.83 2.80
C THR A 494 -18.76 16.55 2.44
N ARG A 495 -19.63 16.28 3.42
CA ARG A 495 -21.05 15.97 3.20
C ARG A 495 -21.80 17.17 2.63
N ASP A 496 -21.54 18.36 3.16
CA ASP A 496 -22.13 19.61 2.68
C ASP A 496 -21.66 19.94 1.27
N PHE A 497 -20.36 19.77 1.00
CA PHE A 497 -19.81 19.97 -0.33
C PHE A 497 -20.42 19.00 -1.35
N LEU A 498 -20.56 17.71 -1.02
CA LEU A 498 -21.24 16.73 -1.87
C LEU A 498 -22.67 17.16 -2.19
N ARG A 499 -23.44 17.63 -1.19
CA ARG A 499 -24.81 18.11 -1.40
C ARG A 499 -24.88 19.32 -2.34
N ALA A 500 -23.86 20.18 -2.32
CA ALA A 500 -23.79 21.37 -3.16
C ALA A 500 -23.40 21.07 -4.61
N VAL A 501 -22.48 20.13 -4.86
CA VAL A 501 -21.96 19.86 -6.21
C VAL A 501 -22.74 18.80 -6.98
N LEU A 502 -23.52 17.97 -6.29
CA LEU A 502 -24.35 16.88 -6.83
C LEU A 502 -25.82 17.31 -7.06
N THR A 503 -26.01 18.50 -7.64
CA THR A 503 -27.32 19.07 -7.99
C THR A 503 -27.65 18.94 -9.47
#